data_AF-A0A895XUT9-F1
#
_entry.id   AF-A0A895XUT9-F1
#
_cell.length_a   1.000
_cell.length_b   1.000
_cell.length_c   1.000
_cell.angle_alpha   90.00
_cell.angle_beta   90.00
_cell.angle_gamma   90.00
#
_symmetry.space_group_name_H-M   'P 1'
#
loop_
_entity.id
_entity.type
_entity.pdbx_description
1 polymer ?
#
loop_
_entity_poly.entity_id
_entity_poly.type
_entity_poly.pdbx_seq_one_letter_code
_entity_poly.pdbx_strand_id
1 'polypeptide(L)' 'MKTQWRKSSRSQGNGGACVEARRSDVNQQIRDSKLGNASPVFSMTVEDFGCLLRAARR' A
#
# COMPACT_ATOMS: atom_id res chain seq x y z
N MET A 1 10.94 11.68 -6.14
CA MET A 1 10.25 11.07 -7.29
C MET A 1 9.17 10.10 -6.82
N LYS A 2 7.91 10.20 -7.28
CA LYS A 2 6.85 9.21 -6.98
C LYS A 2 7.00 7.96 -7.86
N THR A 3 6.96 6.77 -7.27
CA THR A 3 7.01 5.51 -8.01
C THR A 3 5.62 5.06 -8.46
N GLN A 4 5.57 4.12 -9.40
CA GLN A 4 4.32 3.45 -9.75
C GLN A 4 3.77 2.63 -8.56
N TRP A 5 2.46 2.41 -8.56
CA TRP A 5 1.78 1.54 -7.60
C TRP A 5 2.19 0.09 -7.82
N ARG A 6 2.49 -0.62 -6.72
CA ARG A 6 2.78 -2.05 -6.72
C ARG A 6 1.71 -2.77 -5.91
N LYS A 7 1.05 -3.75 -6.54
CA LYS A 7 0.09 -4.62 -5.87
C LYS A 7 0.80 -5.63 -4.97
N SER A 8 0.25 -5.87 -3.78
CA SER A 8 0.76 -6.90 -2.89
C SER A 8 0.54 -8.31 -3.48
N SER A 9 1.50 -9.22 -3.29
CA SER A 9 1.36 -10.63 -3.68
C SER A 9 0.32 -11.38 -2.85
N ARG A 10 -0.07 -10.84 -1.69
CA ARG A 10 -1.17 -11.36 -0.86
C ARG A 10 -2.55 -10.93 -1.37
N SER A 11 -2.60 -10.05 -2.38
CA SER A 11 -3.82 -9.56 -3.01
C SER A 11 -4.33 -10.45 -4.15
N GLN A 12 -3.96 -11.75 -4.17
CA GLN A 12 -4.36 -12.70 -5.21
C GLN A 12 -5.57 -13.55 -4.75
N GLY A 13 -6.49 -13.84 -5.68
CA GLY A 13 -7.65 -14.72 -5.46
C GLY A 13 -9.03 -14.02 -5.49
N ASN A 14 -10.09 -14.81 -5.72
CA ASN A 14 -11.51 -14.46 -5.94
C ASN A 14 -12.18 -13.70 -4.77
N GLY A 15 -11.67 -12.51 -4.43
CA GLY A 15 -12.20 -11.63 -3.39
C GLY A 15 -11.15 -10.98 -2.49
N GLY A 16 -9.86 -11.35 -2.65
CA GLY A 16 -8.74 -11.01 -1.76
C GLY A 16 -8.55 -9.52 -1.48
N ALA A 17 -7.89 -9.22 -0.35
CA ALA A 17 -7.57 -7.86 0.08
C ALA A 17 -6.81 -7.12 -1.02
N CYS A 18 -7.31 -5.97 -1.46
CA CYS A 18 -6.85 -5.30 -2.67
C CYS A 18 -5.87 -4.18 -2.36
N VAL A 19 -4.73 -4.51 -1.77
CA VAL A 19 -3.77 -3.48 -1.34
C VAL A 19 -2.72 -3.19 -2.40
N GLU A 20 -2.50 -1.90 -2.66
CA GLU A 20 -1.38 -1.37 -3.43
C GLU A 20 -0.54 -0.39 -2.61
N ALA A 21 0.77 -0.39 -2.83
CA ALA A 21 1.70 0.53 -2.18
C ALA A 21 2.64 1.20 -3.19
N ARG A 22 3.08 2.42 -2.89
CA ARG A 22 4.12 3.13 -3.64
C ARG A 22 4.99 3.98 -2.70
N ARG A 23 6.16 4.38 -3.21
CA ARG A 23 6.97 5.42 -2.58
C ARG A 23 6.62 6.77 -3.21
N SER A 24 6.40 7.77 -2.37
CA SER A 24 6.36 9.18 -2.75
C SER A 24 7.70 9.84 -2.48
N ASP A 25 7.79 11.16 -2.62
CA ASP A 25 9.05 11.90 -2.49
C ASP A 25 9.60 11.85 -1.06
N VAL A 26 8.71 11.82 -0.06
CA VAL A 26 9.07 11.81 1.36
C VAL A 26 8.39 10.70 2.18
N ASN A 27 7.33 10.09 1.65
CA ASN A 27 6.45 9.17 2.41
C ASN A 27 6.11 7.89 1.63
N GLN A 28 5.58 6.92 2.37
CA GLN A 28 5.11 5.64 1.89
C GLN A 28 3.59 5.70 1.83
N GLN A 29 3.05 5.33 0.68
CA GLN A 29 1.63 5.46 0.40
C GLN A 29 1.01 4.09 0.18
N ILE A 30 -0.15 3.87 0.79
CA ILE A 30 -0.97 2.66 0.64
C ILE A 30 -2.37 3.06 0.24
N ARG A 31 -3.01 2.25 -0.60
CA ARG A 31 -4.41 2.43 -1.00
C ARG A 31 -5.10 1.10 -1.25
N ASP A 32 -6.43 1.12 -1.33
CA ASP A 32 -7.24 0.02 -1.82
C ASP A 32 -7.41 0.13 -3.34
N SER A 33 -6.89 -0.86 -4.08
CA SER A 33 -7.02 -0.91 -5.53
C SER A 33 -8.46 -1.09 -6.00
N LYS A 34 -9.39 -1.61 -5.18
CA LYS A 34 -10.81 -1.75 -5.55
C LYS A 34 -11.50 -0.40 -5.73
N LEU A 35 -11.04 0.62 -5.01
CA LEU A 35 -11.62 1.96 -5.08
C LEU A 35 -10.98 2.82 -6.19
N GLY A 36 -9.93 2.31 -6.85
CA GLY A 36 -9.27 2.99 -7.96
C GLY A 36 -8.84 4.43 -7.60
N ASN A 37 -9.34 5.40 -8.36
CA ASN A 37 -9.05 6.83 -8.15
C ASN A 37 -9.80 7.43 -6.95
N ALA A 38 -10.88 6.80 -6.50
CA ALA A 38 -11.63 7.21 -5.32
C ALA A 38 -11.02 6.68 -4.01
N SER A 39 -9.97 5.83 -4.09
CA SER A 39 -9.32 5.32 -2.88
C SER A 39 -8.67 6.45 -2.09
N PRO A 40 -8.94 6.53 -0.78
CA PRO A 40 -8.09 7.28 0.12
C PRO A 40 -6.64 6.78 0.00
N VAL A 41 -5.69 7.72 0.04
CA VAL A 41 -4.26 7.41 0.04
C VAL A 41 -3.75 7.63 1.45
N PHE A 42 -3.46 6.54 2.15
CA PHE A 42 -2.85 6.60 3.47
C PHE A 42 -1.36 6.81 3.30
N SER A 43 -0.84 7.92 3.85
CA SER A 43 0.56 8.33 3.73
C SER A 43 1.21 8.30 5.10
N MET A 44 2.32 7.59 5.24
CA MET A 44 3.06 7.46 6.49
C MET A 44 4.57 7.57 6.25
N THR A 45 5.34 7.69 7.32
CA THR A 45 6.80 7.72 7.24
C THR A 45 7.37 6.36 6.79
N VAL A 46 8.63 6.35 6.38
CA VAL A 46 9.35 5.09 6.07
C VAL A 46 9.38 4.17 7.28
N GLU A 47 9.56 4.74 8.48
CA GLU A 47 9.64 4.01 9.74
C GLU A 47 8.32 3.33 10.09
N ASP A 48 7.21 4.08 10.04
CA ASP A 48 5.86 3.55 10.28
C ASP A 48 5.51 2.46 9.28
N PHE A 49 5.87 2.65 8.01
CA PHE A 49 5.65 1.64 6.98
C PHE A 49 6.45 0.36 7.29
N GLY A 50 7.67 0.49 7.81
CA GLY A 50 8.46 -0.63 8.31
C GLY A 50 7.77 -1.37 9.46
N CYS A 51 7.23 -0.63 10.44
CA CYS A 51 6.45 -1.19 11.55
C CYS A 51 5.19 -1.91 11.06
N LEU A 52 4.46 -1.30 10.13
CA LEU A 52 3.27 -1.90 9.51
C LEU A 52 3.60 -3.22 8.81
N LEU A 53 4.66 -3.27 8.00
CA LEU A 53 5.06 -4.50 7.31
C LEU A 53 5.46 -5.62 8.28
N ARG A 54 6.04 -5.28 9.44
CA ARG A 54 6.34 -6.26 10.50
C ARG A 54 5.06 -6.78 11.15
N ALA A 55 4.11 -5.90 11.43
CA ALA A 55 2.81 -6.28 12.01
C ALA A 55 2.00 -7.17 11.04
N ALA A 56 1.98 -6.84 9.75
CA ALA A 56 1.22 -7.54 8.71
C ALA A 56 1.83 -8.91 8.28
N ARG A 57 3.00 -9.28 8.80
CA ARG A 57 3.64 -10.58 8.55
C ARG A 57 3.20 -11.70 9.51
N ARG A 58 2.40 -11.36 10.52
CA ARG A 58 1.74 -12.35 11.38
C ARG A 58 0.69 -13.15 10.59
#